data_AF-A0A9N8WGF2-F1
#
_entry.id   AF-A0A9N8WGF2-F1
#
_cell.length_a   1.000
_cell.length_b   1.000
_cell.length_c   1.000
_cell.angle_alpha   90.00
_cell.angle_beta   90.00
_cell.angle_gamma   90.00
#
_symmetry.space_group_name_H-M   'P 1'
#
loop_
_entity.id
_entity.type
_entity.pdbx_description
1 polymer ?
#
loop_
_entity_poly.entity_id
_entity_poly.type
_entity_poly.pdbx_seq_one_letter_code
_entity_poly.pdbx_strand_id
1 'polypeptide(L)'
;MKQYPYTISNLKTLKEKTAIFLLDYFFKIFKSQGKSKLYKKQKYLLYHLVSLDQVVDVKCLPTGFSTSFLPFTNTCDYCYNILNEGEVLTCGHGYHYKCYDKLYYSCNHCKEYYKKGINYNVKMFIKCLEKGLNVLTNEKLQDKEESTPTADDSDDQTELESISEVHNNFVNALEAMSC
;
A
#
# COMPACT_ATOMS: atom_id res chain seq x y z
N MET A 1 10.52 7.36 -43.45
CA MET A 1 10.89 7.31 -42.03
C MET A 1 9.99 8.26 -41.26
N LYS A 2 9.31 7.81 -40.21
CA LYS A 2 8.57 8.74 -39.34
C LYS A 2 9.61 9.53 -38.52
N GLN A 3 9.59 10.85 -38.66
CA GLN A 3 10.45 11.73 -37.91
C GLN A 3 9.97 11.74 -36.45
N TYR A 4 10.90 11.62 -35.50
CA TYR A 4 10.57 11.63 -34.08
C TYR A 4 9.98 13.02 -33.71
N PRO A 5 8.84 13.09 -33.00
CA PRO A 5 8.06 14.33 -32.87
C PRO A 5 8.69 15.37 -31.93
N TYR A 6 9.72 15.00 -31.16
CA TYR A 6 10.35 15.89 -30.19
C TYR A 6 11.76 16.30 -30.62
N THR A 7 12.04 17.60 -30.51
CA THR A 7 13.41 18.12 -30.63
C THR A 7 14.24 17.79 -29.39
N ILE A 8 15.55 17.93 -29.46
CA ILE A 8 16.46 17.77 -28.30
C ILE A 8 16.06 18.73 -27.16
N SER A 9 15.63 19.95 -27.49
CA SER A 9 15.16 20.92 -26.50
C SER A 9 13.87 20.45 -25.82
N ASN A 10 12.92 19.92 -26.59
CA ASN A 10 11.68 19.35 -26.05
C ASN A 10 11.98 18.19 -25.10
N LEU A 11 12.91 17.31 -25.49
CA LEU A 11 13.35 16.19 -24.65
C LEU A 11 14.00 16.65 -23.35
N LYS A 12 14.84 17.70 -23.40
CA LYS A 12 15.45 18.28 -22.20
C LYS A 12 14.39 18.84 -21.25
N THR A 13 13.44 19.59 -21.81
CA THR A 13 12.32 20.18 -21.04
C THR A 13 11.44 19.10 -20.41
N LEU A 14 11.07 18.07 -21.17
CA LEU A 14 10.30 16.94 -20.65
C LEU A 14 11.05 16.20 -19.55
N LYS A 15 12.37 15.98 -19.72
CA LYS A 15 13.21 15.36 -18.69
C LYS A 15 13.19 16.18 -17.39
N GLU A 16 13.34 17.50 -17.48
CA GLU A 16 13.33 18.38 -16.31
C GLU A 16 11.96 18.40 -15.63
N LYS A 17 10.87 18.55 -16.39
CA LYS A 17 9.49 18.49 -15.88
C LYS A 17 9.21 17.16 -15.18
N THR A 18 9.58 16.04 -15.81
CA THR A 18 9.40 14.71 -15.22
C THR A 18 10.23 14.55 -13.94
N ALA A 19 11.47 15.03 -13.91
CA ALA A 19 12.30 14.98 -12.71
C ALA A 19 11.65 15.72 -11.54
N ILE A 20 11.10 16.92 -11.79
CA ILE A 20 10.42 17.71 -10.75
C ILE A 20 9.12 17.06 -10.30
N PHE A 21 8.31 16.57 -11.24
CA PHE A 21 7.11 15.82 -10.91
C PHE A 21 7.41 14.63 -10.01
N LEU A 22 8.43 13.83 -10.35
CA LEU A 22 8.83 12.68 -9.55
C LEU A 22 9.33 13.09 -8.17
N LEU A 23 10.16 14.13 -8.09
CA LEU A 23 10.66 14.64 -6.81
C LEU A 23 9.52 15.13 -5.91
N ASP A 24 8.62 15.96 -6.42
CA ASP A 24 7.48 16.47 -5.66
C ASP A 24 6.55 15.32 -5.22
N TYR A 25 6.26 14.38 -6.12
CA TYR A 25 5.43 13.22 -5.83
C TYR A 25 6.03 12.34 -4.71
N PHE A 26 7.29 11.94 -4.84
CA PHE A 26 7.94 11.11 -3.81
C PHE A 26 8.19 11.87 -2.51
N PHE A 27 8.43 13.18 -2.58
CA PHE A 27 8.56 14.02 -1.39
C PHE A 27 7.24 14.12 -0.61
N LYS A 28 6.10 14.23 -1.30
CA LYS A 28 4.77 14.15 -0.68
C LYS A 28 4.55 12.80 0.01
N ILE A 29 4.90 11.69 -0.67
CA ILE A 29 4.84 10.33 -0.09
C ILE A 29 5.74 10.20 1.15
N PHE A 30 6.95 10.75 1.09
CA PHE A 30 7.88 10.72 2.20
C PHE A 30 7.33 11.50 3.40
N LYS A 31 6.79 12.70 3.16
CA LYS A 31 6.14 13.50 4.21
C LYS A 31 4.90 12.85 4.80
N SER A 32 4.22 11.94 4.11
CA SER A 32 3.04 11.23 4.61
C SER A 32 3.37 9.92 5.35
N GLN A 33 4.65 9.56 5.50
CA GLN A 33 5.05 8.38 6.26
C GLN A 33 4.46 8.37 7.68
N GLY A 34 3.94 7.22 8.09
CA GLY A 34 3.32 7.02 9.41
C GLY A 34 2.00 7.78 9.63
N LYS A 35 1.51 8.56 8.65
CA LYS A 35 0.25 9.33 8.78
C LYS A 35 -0.99 8.54 8.41
N SER A 36 -0.83 7.44 7.69
CA SER A 36 -1.91 6.52 7.34
C SER A 36 -2.53 5.90 8.59
N LYS A 37 -3.86 5.78 8.61
CA LYS A 37 -4.60 5.37 9.81
C LYS A 37 -5.65 4.33 9.48
N LEU A 38 -5.75 3.37 10.39
CA LEU A 38 -6.85 2.42 10.42
C LEU A 38 -8.04 3.05 11.15
N TYR A 39 -9.23 2.93 10.59
CA TYR A 39 -10.45 3.32 11.26
C TYR A 39 -11.56 2.32 10.96
N LYS A 40 -12.44 2.13 11.94
CA LYS A 40 -13.53 1.15 11.88
C LYS A 40 -14.82 1.87 11.49
N LYS A 41 -15.44 1.44 10.40
CA LYS A 41 -16.77 1.93 9.98
C LYS A 41 -17.72 0.73 9.95
N GLN A 42 -18.64 0.68 10.92
CA GLN A 42 -19.56 -0.44 11.12
C GLN A 42 -18.83 -1.80 11.23
N LYS A 43 -19.07 -2.72 10.27
CA LYS A 43 -18.45 -4.05 10.17
C LYS A 43 -17.11 -4.05 9.42
N TYR A 44 -16.75 -2.97 8.74
CA TYR A 44 -15.56 -2.89 7.90
C TYR A 44 -14.38 -2.25 8.64
N LEU A 45 -13.20 -2.83 8.42
CA LEU A 45 -11.92 -2.24 8.79
C LEU A 45 -11.39 -1.53 7.54
N LEU A 46 -11.29 -0.21 7.63
CA LEU A 46 -10.83 0.64 6.55
C LEU A 46 -9.47 1.24 6.90
N TYR A 47 -8.68 1.51 5.86
CA TYR A 47 -7.36 2.11 5.98
C TYR A 47 -7.28 3.33 5.07
N HIS A 48 -6.96 4.48 5.65
CA HIS A 48 -6.70 5.70 4.89
C HIS A 48 -5.23 5.77 4.51
N LEU A 49 -4.93 5.56 3.23
CA LEU A 49 -3.61 5.71 2.63
C LEU A 49 -3.38 7.17 2.27
N VAL A 50 -2.86 7.95 3.23
CA VAL A 50 -2.66 9.41 3.07
C VAL A 50 -1.79 9.75 1.86
N SER A 51 -0.79 8.92 1.55
CA SER A 51 0.08 9.12 0.40
C SER A 51 -0.63 9.03 -0.96
N LEU A 52 -1.77 8.34 -1.01
CA LEU A 52 -2.55 8.14 -2.22
C LEU A 52 -3.89 8.88 -2.17
N ASP A 53 -4.19 9.56 -1.05
CA ASP A 53 -5.50 10.13 -0.73
C ASP A 53 -6.67 9.14 -0.96
N GLN A 54 -6.44 7.89 -0.57
CA GLN A 54 -7.37 6.78 -0.82
C GLN A 54 -7.75 6.06 0.45
N VAL A 55 -9.02 5.67 0.54
CA VAL A 55 -9.54 4.79 1.57
C VAL A 55 -9.75 3.41 0.97
N VAL A 56 -9.12 2.40 1.56
CA VAL A 56 -9.23 1.01 1.11
C VAL A 56 -9.71 0.09 2.23
N ASP A 57 -10.35 -1.02 1.88
CA ASP A 57 -10.59 -2.12 2.82
C ASP A 57 -9.24 -2.75 3.19
N VAL A 58 -9.05 -3.15 4.45
CA VAL A 58 -7.83 -3.84 4.89
C VAL A 58 -7.55 -5.13 4.10
N LYS A 59 -8.56 -5.74 3.46
CA LYS A 59 -8.40 -6.88 2.55
C LYS A 59 -7.61 -6.56 1.29
N CYS A 60 -7.54 -5.29 0.91
CA CYS A 60 -6.71 -4.81 -0.20
C CYS A 60 -5.24 -4.64 0.21
N LEU A 61 -4.93 -4.73 1.49
CA LEU A 61 -3.57 -4.60 2.01
C LEU A 61 -2.86 -5.96 2.06
N PRO A 62 -1.53 -5.97 2.10
CA PRO A 62 -0.76 -7.17 2.40
C PRO A 62 -1.24 -7.88 3.67
N THR A 63 -1.19 -9.22 3.69
CA THR A 63 -1.71 -10.04 4.79
C THR A 63 -1.19 -9.61 6.16
N GLY A 64 0.04 -9.09 6.27
CA GLY A 64 0.62 -8.64 7.52
C GLY A 64 -0.25 -7.63 8.26
N PHE A 65 -0.95 -6.75 7.52
CA PHE A 65 -1.87 -5.75 8.07
C PHE A 65 -3.19 -6.34 8.60
N SER A 66 -3.50 -7.60 8.26
CA SER A 66 -4.64 -8.34 8.82
C SER A 66 -4.26 -9.19 10.03
N THR A 67 -2.96 -9.35 10.33
CA THR A 67 -2.51 -10.13 11.48
C THR A 67 -2.62 -9.31 12.78
N SER A 68 -2.52 -9.98 13.93
CA SER A 68 -2.44 -9.30 15.23
C SER A 68 -1.12 -8.56 15.45
N PHE A 69 -0.16 -8.68 14.53
CA PHE A 69 1.17 -8.09 14.62
C PHE A 69 1.44 -7.28 13.35
N LEU A 70 1.19 -5.97 13.41
CA LEU A 70 1.37 -5.13 12.24
C LEU A 70 2.85 -5.11 11.80
N PRO A 71 3.13 -5.11 10.49
CA PRO A 71 4.49 -4.98 10.02
C PRO A 71 5.11 -3.66 10.48
N PHE A 72 6.34 -3.73 11.00
CA PHE A 72 7.05 -2.50 11.32
C PHE A 72 7.68 -1.83 10.11
N THR A 73 7.75 -0.51 10.18
CA THR A 73 8.52 0.29 9.22
C THR A 73 10.00 0.28 9.63
N ASN A 74 10.88 -0.10 8.70
CA ASN A 74 12.34 0.01 8.83
C ASN A 74 12.97 -0.79 10.00
N THR A 75 12.25 -1.75 10.57
CA THR A 75 12.78 -2.64 11.62
C THR A 75 12.43 -4.08 11.30
N CYS A 76 13.24 -5.00 11.83
CA CYS A 76 13.04 -6.43 11.67
C CYS A 76 11.93 -6.90 12.61
N ASP A 77 10.90 -7.56 12.06
CA ASP A 77 9.76 -8.09 12.81
C ASP A 77 10.11 -9.28 13.73
N TYR A 78 11.36 -9.76 13.69
CA TYR A 78 11.85 -10.80 14.60
C TYR A 78 12.69 -10.25 15.76
N CYS A 79 13.69 -9.40 15.49
CA CYS A 79 14.64 -8.93 16.50
C CYS A 79 14.45 -7.46 16.89
N TYR A 80 13.52 -6.74 16.25
CA TYR A 80 13.16 -5.35 16.51
C TYR A 80 14.29 -4.32 16.31
N ASN A 81 15.43 -4.73 15.76
CA ASN A 81 16.50 -3.82 15.35
C ASN A 81 16.20 -3.24 13.96
N ILE A 82 16.88 -2.14 13.62
CA ILE A 82 16.81 -1.51 12.30
C ILE A 82 17.04 -2.56 11.21
N LEU A 83 16.20 -2.54 10.18
CA LEU A 83 16.25 -3.49 9.08
C LEU A 83 17.39 -3.12 8.12
N ASN A 84 18.61 -3.57 8.44
CA ASN A 84 19.80 -3.48 7.60
C ASN A 84 20.22 -4.88 7.13
N GLU A 85 20.42 -5.12 5.84
CA GLU A 85 20.66 -6.47 5.29
C GLU A 85 19.49 -7.44 5.52
N GLY A 86 18.34 -7.07 4.97
CA GLY A 86 17.14 -7.87 5.05
C GLY A 86 16.22 -7.66 3.87
N GLU A 87 15.07 -8.29 3.93
CA GLU A 87 14.01 -8.15 2.94
C GLU A 87 12.67 -7.91 3.60
N VAL A 88 11.82 -7.15 2.91
CA VAL A 88 10.40 -7.02 3.24
C VAL A 88 9.63 -8.02 2.40
N LEU A 89 8.94 -8.95 3.05
CA LEU A 89 8.15 -9.98 2.39
C LEU A 89 6.89 -9.39 1.76
N THR A 90 6.25 -10.15 0.86
CA THR A 90 4.99 -9.73 0.22
C THR A 90 3.84 -9.52 1.20
N CYS A 91 3.91 -10.09 2.40
CA CYS A 91 2.95 -9.82 3.47
C CYS A 91 3.19 -8.50 4.19
N GLY A 92 4.29 -7.79 3.91
CA GLY A 92 4.67 -6.52 4.51
C GLY A 92 5.67 -6.63 5.66
N HIS A 93 5.83 -7.82 6.28
CA HIS A 93 6.80 -8.03 7.37
C HIS A 93 8.23 -8.05 6.83
N GLY A 94 9.14 -7.35 7.51
CA GLY A 94 10.55 -7.24 7.21
C GLY A 94 11.42 -8.08 8.14
N TYR A 95 12.41 -8.77 7.58
CA TYR A 95 13.35 -9.58 8.35
C TYR A 95 14.77 -9.42 7.84
N HIS A 96 15.75 -9.36 8.76
CA HIS A 96 17.14 -9.60 8.38
C HIS A 96 17.28 -11.00 7.79
N TYR A 97 18.17 -11.21 6.82
CA TYR A 97 18.37 -12.54 6.24
C TYR A 97 18.68 -13.61 7.29
N LYS A 98 19.53 -13.29 8.27
CA LYS A 98 19.85 -14.17 9.41
C LYS A 98 18.65 -14.43 10.34
N CYS A 99 17.76 -13.46 10.49
CA CYS A 99 16.55 -13.63 11.28
C CYS A 99 15.53 -14.48 10.52
N TYR A 100 15.42 -14.29 9.21
CA TYR A 100 14.51 -15.03 8.36
C TYR A 100 14.90 -16.50 8.22
N ASP A 101 16.20 -16.79 8.13
CA ASP A 101 16.75 -18.15 8.16
C ASP A 101 16.36 -18.91 9.44
N LYS A 102 16.44 -18.25 10.62
CA LYS A 102 15.97 -18.82 11.89
C LYS A 102 14.46 -19.13 11.90
N LEU A 103 13.70 -18.47 11.04
CA LEU A 103 12.27 -18.70 10.86
C LEU A 103 11.97 -19.71 9.73
N TYR A 104 13.00 -20.38 9.21
CA TYR A 104 12.91 -21.30 8.07
C TYR A 104 12.25 -20.65 6.85
N TYR A 105 12.60 -19.39 6.57
CA TYR A 105 12.06 -18.61 5.46
C TYR A 105 10.52 -18.55 5.46
N SER A 106 9.94 -18.38 6.65
CA SER A 106 8.49 -18.28 6.81
C SER A 106 8.09 -17.14 7.75
N CYS A 107 7.04 -16.39 7.38
CA CYS A 107 6.46 -15.39 8.26
C CYS A 107 5.56 -16.07 9.30
N ASN A 108 6.05 -16.17 10.54
CA ASN A 108 5.30 -16.78 11.64
C ASN A 108 4.01 -16.01 11.98
N HIS A 109 4.00 -14.68 11.87
CA HIS A 109 2.79 -13.88 12.13
C HIS A 109 1.66 -14.24 11.16
N CYS A 110 1.96 -14.32 9.86
CA CYS A 110 1.00 -14.71 8.85
C CYS A 110 0.59 -16.19 8.99
N LYS A 111 1.54 -17.08 9.30
CA LYS A 111 1.25 -18.50 9.53
C LYS A 111 0.23 -18.70 10.66
N GLU A 112 0.41 -18.00 11.77
CA GLU A 112 -0.52 -18.04 12.91
C GLU A 112 -1.88 -17.43 12.56
N TYR A 113 -1.89 -16.33 11.80
CA TYR A 113 -3.13 -15.74 11.28
C TYR A 113 -3.93 -16.74 10.44
N TYR A 114 -3.29 -17.41 9.47
CA TYR A 114 -3.96 -18.41 8.64
C TYR A 114 -4.46 -19.60 9.44
N LYS A 115 -3.64 -20.16 10.36
CA LYS A 115 -4.08 -21.25 11.23
C LYS A 115 -5.34 -20.87 12.03
N LYS A 116 -5.37 -19.67 12.61
CA LYS A 116 -6.53 -19.18 13.36
C LYS A 116 -7.76 -19.03 12.45
N GLY A 117 -7.59 -18.42 11.27
CA GLY A 117 -8.66 -18.23 10.30
C GLY A 117 -9.25 -19.55 9.81
N ILE A 118 -8.41 -20.52 9.44
CA ILE A 118 -8.82 -21.86 9.02
C ILE A 118 -9.62 -22.55 10.15
N ASN A 119 -9.07 -22.57 11.37
CA ASN A 119 -9.74 -23.19 12.52
C ASN A 119 -11.09 -22.54 12.81
N TYR A 120 -11.19 -21.22 12.74
CA TYR A 120 -12.44 -20.50 12.93
C TYR A 120 -13.46 -20.86 11.84
N ASN A 121 -13.06 -20.82 10.57
CA ASN A 121 -13.93 -21.09 9.44
C ASN A 121 -14.44 -22.54 9.47
N VAL A 122 -13.57 -23.52 9.76
CA VAL A 122 -13.95 -24.93 9.90
C VAL A 122 -14.96 -25.11 11.04
N LYS A 123 -14.73 -24.50 12.21
CA LYS A 123 -15.67 -24.55 13.33
C LYS A 123 -17.03 -23.95 12.97
N MET A 124 -17.04 -22.82 12.26
CA MET A 124 -18.29 -22.18 11.82
C MET A 124 -19.01 -23.04 10.79
N PHE A 125 -18.28 -23.66 9.86
CA PHE A 125 -18.83 -24.56 8.86
C PHE A 125 -19.50 -25.78 9.49
N ILE A 126 -18.81 -26.49 10.40
CA ILE A 126 -19.37 -27.64 11.12
C ILE A 126 -20.63 -27.24 11.89
N LYS A 127 -20.58 -26.12 12.63
CA LYS A 127 -21.73 -25.59 13.36
C LYS A 127 -22.94 -25.28 12.46
N CYS A 128 -22.71 -24.88 11.22
CA CYS A 128 -23.78 -24.68 10.24
C CYS A 128 -24.39 -26.03 9.78
N LEU A 129 -23.56 -27.05 9.55
CA LEU A 129 -24.03 -28.38 9.17
C LEU A 129 -24.88 -29.03 10.29
N GLU A 130 -24.42 -28.93 11.55
CA GLU A 130 -25.10 -29.50 12.72
C GLU A 130 -26.49 -28.88 12.97
N LYS A 131 -26.68 -27.60 12.61
CA LYS A 131 -27.95 -26.88 12.81
C LYS A 131 -29.02 -27.25 11.77
N GLY A 132 -28.67 -27.97 10.70
CA GLY A 132 -29.56 -28.29 9.60
C GLY A 132 -29.88 -27.09 8.69
N LEU A 133 -30.23 -27.38 7.43
CA LEU A 133 -30.41 -26.39 6.35
C LEU A 133 -31.53 -25.34 6.64
N ASN A 134 -32.40 -25.61 7.61
CA ASN A 134 -33.64 -24.87 7.85
C ASN A 134 -33.49 -23.57 8.67
N VAL A 135 -32.26 -23.14 9.02
CA VAL A 135 -31.99 -21.89 9.75
C VAL A 135 -31.15 -20.90 8.91
N LEU A 136 -31.00 -21.15 7.60
CA LEU A 136 -30.39 -20.18 6.68
C LEU A 136 -31.42 -19.11 6.26
N THR A 137 -32.02 -18.40 7.22
CA THR A 137 -32.64 -17.11 6.90
C THR A 137 -31.54 -16.14 6.46
N ASN A 138 -31.85 -15.32 5.47
CA ASN A 138 -30.99 -14.42 4.69
C ASN A 138 -30.12 -13.42 5.49
N GLU A 139 -30.06 -13.50 6.81
CA GLU A 139 -29.29 -12.60 7.68
C GLU A 139 -27.77 -12.74 7.53
N LYS A 140 -27.27 -13.83 6.93
CA LYS A 140 -25.83 -14.08 6.72
C LYS A 140 -25.32 -13.92 5.29
N LEU A 141 -26.20 -13.66 4.32
CA LEU A 141 -25.84 -13.60 2.89
C LEU A 141 -25.86 -12.18 2.30
N GLN A 142 -26.07 -11.13 3.11
CA GLN A 142 -25.87 -9.73 2.68
C GLN A 142 -24.38 -9.33 2.52
N ASP A 143 -23.48 -10.29 2.36
CA ASP A 143 -22.09 -10.07 1.95
C ASP A 143 -21.98 -10.41 0.46
N LYS A 144 -22.20 -9.41 -0.40
CA LYS A 144 -21.88 -9.31 -1.84
C LYS A 144 -23.05 -8.71 -2.62
N GLU A 145 -23.23 -7.40 -2.52
CA GLU A 145 -23.63 -6.65 -3.71
C GLU A 145 -22.66 -5.47 -3.88
N GLU A 146 -21.92 -5.61 -4.97
CA GLU A 146 -20.87 -4.78 -5.50
C GLU A 146 -21.53 -3.60 -6.22
N SER A 147 -21.15 -2.38 -5.88
CA SER A 147 -21.47 -1.22 -6.72
C SER A 147 -20.21 -0.37 -6.83
N THR A 148 -19.59 -0.48 -8.00
CA THR A 148 -18.52 0.39 -8.46
C THR A 148 -19.10 1.74 -8.85
N PRO A 149 -18.57 2.88 -8.36
CA PRO A 149 -18.76 4.15 -9.02
C PRO A 149 -17.63 4.32 -10.05
N THR A 150 -18.02 4.32 -11.32
CA THR A 150 -17.26 4.89 -12.44
C THR A 150 -16.99 6.36 -12.18
N ALA A 151 -15.75 6.82 -12.36
CA ALA A 151 -15.45 8.24 -12.50
C ALA A 151 -14.61 8.46 -13.76
N ASP A 152 -15.12 9.38 -14.56
CA ASP A 152 -14.70 9.82 -15.89
C ASP A 152 -13.27 10.35 -15.96
N ASP A 153 -12.71 10.18 -17.15
CA ASP A 153 -11.44 10.75 -17.65
C ASP A 153 -11.65 12.23 -18.09
N SER A 154 -10.53 12.95 -18.31
CA SER A 154 -10.34 14.34 -18.80
C SER A 154 -10.17 15.43 -17.73
N ASP A 155 -9.26 16.40 -17.84
CA ASP A 155 -8.71 17.08 -19.03
C ASP A 155 -7.25 17.53 -18.79
N ASP A 156 -6.47 17.51 -19.86
CA ASP A 156 -5.02 17.74 -19.91
C ASP A 156 -4.78 19.18 -20.40
N GLN A 157 -4.40 20.11 -19.51
CA GLN A 157 -3.98 21.46 -19.91
C GLN A 157 -2.54 21.72 -19.46
N THR A 158 -1.66 21.77 -20.45
CA THR A 158 -0.22 21.97 -20.29
C THR A 158 0.09 23.46 -20.16
N GLU A 159 0.33 23.93 -18.94
CA GLU A 159 1.00 25.22 -18.71
C GLU A 159 2.53 25.06 -18.88
N LEU A 160 3.10 25.93 -19.72
CA LEU A 160 4.55 26.01 -19.96
C LEU A 160 5.15 27.05 -19.02
N GLU A 161 5.41 26.65 -17.78
CA GLU A 161 6.26 27.38 -16.86
C GLU A 161 7.68 27.54 -17.43
N SER A 162 8.29 28.69 -17.16
CA SER A 162 9.61 29.04 -17.67
C SER A 162 10.69 28.12 -17.09
N ILE A 163 11.68 27.74 -17.91
CA ILE A 163 12.78 26.82 -17.56
C ILE A 163 13.53 27.27 -16.28
N SER A 164 13.59 28.58 -16.02
CA SER A 164 14.23 29.13 -14.81
C SER A 164 13.47 28.80 -13.53
N GLU A 165 12.14 28.79 -13.57
CA GLU A 165 11.28 28.53 -12.41
C GLU A 165 11.31 27.05 -12.04
N VAL A 166 11.22 26.21 -13.08
CA VAL A 166 11.39 24.75 -13.04
C VAL A 166 12.75 24.40 -12.40
N HIS A 167 13.84 25.03 -12.84
CA HIS A 167 15.18 24.80 -12.28
C HIS A 167 15.30 25.21 -10.79
N ASN A 168 14.71 26.35 -10.40
CA ASN A 168 14.74 26.82 -9.02
C ASN A 168 13.92 25.91 -8.09
N ASN A 169 12.75 25.43 -8.54
CA ASN A 169 11.94 24.47 -7.80
C ASN A 169 12.67 23.15 -7.57
N PHE A 170 13.45 22.69 -8.56
CA PHE A 170 14.28 21.50 -8.46
C PHE A 170 15.37 21.64 -7.38
N VAL A 171 16.10 22.77 -7.37
CA VAL A 171 17.16 23.02 -6.37
C VAL A 171 16.59 23.09 -4.96
N ASN A 172 15.48 23.82 -4.77
CA ASN A 172 14.82 23.93 -3.47
C ASN A 172 14.32 22.58 -2.95
N ALA A 173 13.82 21.70 -3.83
CA ALA A 173 13.38 20.36 -3.46
C ALA A 173 14.55 19.47 -2.99
N LEU A 174 15.72 19.59 -3.62
CA LEU A 174 16.92 18.84 -3.20
C LEU A 174 17.44 19.28 -1.83
N GLU A 175 17.45 20.59 -1.56
CA GLU A 175 17.87 21.13 -0.27
C GLU A 175 16.94 20.68 0.86
N ALA A 176 15.63 20.64 0.62
CA ALA A 176 14.64 20.17 1.59
C ALA A 176 14.73 18.68 1.93
N MET A 177 15.47 17.88 1.16
CA MET A 177 15.70 16.45 1.40
C MET A 177 17.03 16.14 2.12
N SER A 178 17.89 17.14 2.35
CA SER A 178 19.25 16.94 2.89
C SER A 178 19.32 16.94 4.43
N CYS A 179 18.31 16.40 5.12
CA CYS A 179 18.32 16.23 6.59
C CYS A 179 19.02 14.94 7.02
#